data_AF-A0A353PWD9-F1
#
_entry.id   AF-A0A353PWD9-F1
#
_cell.length_a   1.000
_cell.length_b   1.000
_cell.length_c   1.000
_cell.angle_alpha   90.00
_cell.angle_beta   90.00
_cell.angle_gamma   90.00
#
_symmetry.space_group_name_H-M   'P 1'
#
loop_
_entity.id
_entity.type
_entity.pdbx_description
1 polymer ?
#
loop_
_entity_poly.entity_id
_entity_poly.type
_entity_poly.pdbx_seq_one_letter_code
_entity_poly.pdbx_strand_id
1 'polypeptide(L)'
;SGKDLGEITVPYHLIDIADLQDEYSVYDYQKDFFSVFNGLAKKTIQPVIVGGTGMYLDAIIRDYSLIKVPTNISLRESLNGKTMDELEAILRELKPGLHNKTDLEERHRLLRAIEIELYYKEQGLDVEKKQSIKADDAKSQSNEKVEFKAFVLGTSFPRDVLRKNITERLKKRLESGMIEEVENLLNSGISHERLQRLGLEYKFLSLYLLGELTKDALFSKLNTAIHQFAKRQETWFRGMERKGVAIHWIPCDGSKSDASIEERFTKAIDILYREKYLI
;
A
#
# COMPACT_ATOMS: atom_id res chain seq x y z
N SER A 1 -3.22 -16.87 -11.42
CA SER A 1 -4.37 -17.73 -11.73
C SER A 1 -4.38 -18.90 -10.75
N GLY A 2 -5.36 -18.95 -9.86
CA GLY A 2 -5.58 -20.13 -9.01
C GLY A 2 -6.37 -21.15 -9.82
N LYS A 3 -5.70 -22.23 -10.23
CA LYS A 3 -6.39 -23.44 -10.68
C LYS A 3 -6.82 -24.18 -9.41
N ASP A 4 -8.04 -24.71 -9.43
CA ASP A 4 -8.63 -25.61 -8.44
C ASP A 4 -9.59 -24.97 -7.42
N LEU A 5 -10.66 -24.33 -7.91
CA LEU A 5 -12.00 -24.31 -7.29
C LEU A 5 -13.04 -24.27 -8.43
N GLY A 6 -14.01 -25.19 -8.43
CA GLY A 6 -15.07 -25.23 -9.45
C GLY A 6 -15.95 -23.98 -9.45
N GLU A 7 -16.07 -23.36 -10.63
CA GLU A 7 -17.15 -22.50 -11.15
C GLU A 7 -17.86 -21.50 -10.21
N ILE A 8 -17.13 -20.80 -9.35
CA ILE A 8 -17.58 -19.50 -8.82
C ILE A 8 -16.56 -18.45 -9.22
N THR A 9 -16.88 -17.69 -10.28
CA THR A 9 -16.09 -16.53 -10.68
C THR A 9 -16.48 -15.35 -9.79
N VAL A 10 -15.67 -15.07 -8.77
CA VAL A 10 -15.83 -13.87 -7.95
C VAL A 10 -15.24 -12.69 -8.74
N PRO A 11 -16.01 -11.61 -9.03
CA PRO A 11 -15.49 -10.46 -9.72
C PRO A 11 -14.45 -9.74 -8.85
N TYR A 12 -13.31 -9.41 -9.44
CA TYR A 12 -12.28 -8.60 -8.81
C TYR A 12 -12.36 -7.16 -9.31
N HIS A 13 -12.09 -6.22 -8.41
CA HIS A 13 -12.02 -4.79 -8.71
C HIS A 13 -10.63 -4.27 -8.34
N LEU A 14 -10.23 -3.14 -8.94
CA LEU A 14 -8.94 -2.48 -8.69
C LEU A 14 -7.71 -3.34 -9.04
N ILE A 15 -7.84 -4.17 -10.07
CA ILE A 15 -6.74 -4.93 -10.69
C ILE A 15 -6.58 -4.42 -12.12
N ASP A 16 -5.33 -4.19 -12.55
CA ASP A 16 -4.98 -3.70 -13.89
C ASP A 16 -5.69 -2.38 -14.27
N ILE A 17 -5.78 -1.46 -13.30
CA ILE A 17 -6.46 -0.16 -13.45
C ILE A 17 -5.53 1.05 -13.65
N ALA A 18 -4.22 0.82 -13.63
CA ALA A 18 -3.21 1.88 -13.75
C ALA A 18 -2.05 1.39 -14.62
N ASP A 19 -1.53 2.29 -15.45
CA ASP A 19 -0.37 2.00 -16.28
C ASP A 19 0.93 2.08 -15.47
N LEU A 20 1.93 1.31 -15.90
CA LEU A 20 3.24 1.29 -15.23
C LEU A 20 3.94 2.64 -15.22
N GLN A 21 3.58 3.56 -16.13
CA GLN A 21 4.14 4.91 -16.17
C GLN A 21 3.48 5.85 -15.15
N ASP A 22 2.27 5.55 -14.71
CA ASP A 22 1.47 6.41 -13.85
C ASP A 22 1.77 6.19 -12.36
N GLU A 23 1.78 7.26 -11.58
CA GLU A 23 1.80 7.13 -10.11
C GLU A 23 0.39 6.81 -9.59
N TYR A 24 0.26 5.71 -8.85
CA TYR A 24 -0.99 5.33 -8.19
C TYR A 24 -0.91 5.61 -6.69
N SER A 25 -1.50 6.72 -6.25
CA SER A 25 -1.39 7.18 -4.87
C SER A 25 -2.50 6.63 -3.97
N VAL A 26 -2.35 6.84 -2.66
CA VAL A 26 -3.42 6.53 -1.68
C VAL A 26 -4.70 7.34 -1.92
N TYR A 27 -4.59 8.54 -2.50
CA TYR A 27 -5.74 9.33 -2.92
C TYR A 27 -6.48 8.64 -4.07
N ASP A 28 -5.76 8.19 -5.10
CA ASP A 28 -6.37 7.53 -6.26
C ASP A 28 -7.04 6.21 -5.82
N TYR A 29 -6.38 5.44 -4.95
CA TYR A 29 -6.99 4.26 -4.32
C TYR A 29 -8.27 4.57 -3.56
N GLN A 30 -8.28 5.58 -2.69
CA GLN A 30 -9.47 5.93 -1.91
C GLN A 30 -10.63 6.35 -2.83
N LYS A 31 -10.34 7.14 -3.87
CA LYS A 31 -11.32 7.54 -4.88
C LYS A 31 -11.91 6.34 -5.61
N ASP A 32 -11.06 5.47 -6.14
CA ASP A 32 -11.51 4.30 -6.93
C ASP A 32 -12.25 3.29 -6.04
N PHE A 33 -11.78 3.11 -4.80
CA PHE A 33 -12.46 2.31 -3.80
C PHE A 33 -13.88 2.79 -3.57
N PHE A 34 -14.09 4.08 -3.28
CA PHE A 34 -15.44 4.60 -3.02
C PHE A 34 -16.33 4.57 -4.27
N SER A 35 -15.76 4.74 -5.46
CA SER A 35 -16.49 4.56 -6.72
C SER A 35 -17.07 3.13 -6.84
N VAL A 36 -16.22 2.12 -6.64
CA VAL A 36 -16.62 0.70 -6.67
C VAL A 36 -17.58 0.38 -5.52
N PHE A 37 -17.22 0.77 -4.30
CA PHE A 37 -17.98 0.49 -3.09
C PHE A 37 -19.41 1.03 -3.18
N ASN A 38 -19.59 2.29 -3.58
CA ASN A 38 -20.91 2.88 -3.74
C ASN A 38 -21.74 2.16 -4.82
N GLY A 39 -21.09 1.73 -5.91
CA GLY A 39 -21.74 0.96 -6.97
C GLY A 39 -22.20 -0.44 -6.52
N LEU A 40 -21.43 -1.10 -5.66
CA LEU A 40 -21.77 -2.41 -5.09
C LEU A 40 -22.84 -2.29 -3.99
N ALA A 41 -22.73 -1.28 -3.13
CA ALA A 41 -23.69 -1.00 -2.07
C ALA A 41 -25.11 -0.75 -2.62
N LYS A 42 -25.23 -0.01 -3.72
CA LYS A 42 -26.51 0.20 -4.44
C LYS A 42 -27.15 -1.10 -4.95
N LYS A 43 -26.35 -2.16 -5.13
CA LYS A 43 -26.80 -3.49 -5.55
C LYS A 43 -26.96 -4.45 -4.37
N THR A 44 -26.87 -3.95 -3.12
CA THR A 44 -26.89 -4.79 -1.89
C THR A 44 -25.84 -5.90 -1.89
N ILE A 45 -24.71 -5.70 -2.59
CA ILE A 45 -23.59 -6.64 -2.60
C ILE A 45 -22.65 -6.28 -1.45
N GLN A 46 -22.31 -7.26 -0.61
CA GLN A 46 -21.31 -7.10 0.44
C GLN A 46 -19.90 -7.22 -0.16
N PRO A 47 -19.11 -6.14 -0.22
CA PRO A 47 -17.75 -6.19 -0.75
C PRO A 47 -16.79 -6.82 0.26
N VAL A 48 -15.84 -7.61 -0.24
CA VAL A 48 -14.71 -8.15 0.52
C VAL A 48 -13.43 -7.53 -0.01
N ILE A 49 -12.71 -6.83 0.87
CA ILE A 49 -11.42 -6.23 0.53
C ILE A 49 -10.32 -7.21 0.95
N VAL A 50 -9.48 -7.62 0.00
CA VAL A 50 -8.42 -8.61 0.24
C VAL A 50 -7.05 -8.00 0.00
N GLY A 51 -6.13 -8.22 0.92
CA GLY A 51 -4.76 -7.74 0.83
C GLY A 51 -4.62 -6.26 1.14
N GLY A 52 -3.67 -5.60 0.48
CA GLY A 52 -3.42 -4.17 0.62
C GLY A 52 -2.28 -3.81 1.58
N THR A 53 -1.66 -2.68 1.30
CA THR A 53 -0.72 -2.03 2.21
C THR A 53 -1.51 -1.43 3.37
N GLY A 54 -1.04 -1.59 4.60
CA GLY A 54 -1.73 -1.05 5.79
C GLY A 54 -2.18 0.42 5.64
N MET A 55 -1.38 1.28 5.01
CA MET A 55 -1.75 2.68 4.76
C MET A 55 -3.00 2.86 3.89
N TYR A 56 -3.18 2.03 2.87
CA TYR A 56 -4.30 2.12 1.94
C TYR A 56 -5.61 1.71 2.63
N LEU A 57 -5.58 0.61 3.39
CA LEU A 57 -6.70 0.17 4.21
C LEU A 57 -7.05 1.18 5.32
N ASP A 58 -6.03 1.69 6.00
CA ASP A 58 -6.20 2.68 7.07
C ASP A 58 -6.88 3.97 6.54
N ALA A 59 -6.53 4.40 5.32
CA ALA A 59 -7.10 5.58 4.69
C ALA A 59 -8.60 5.45 4.36
N ILE A 60 -9.08 4.26 3.97
CA ILE A 60 -10.51 4.03 3.70
C ILE A 60 -11.30 3.73 4.99
N ILE A 61 -10.72 3.01 5.96
CA ILE A 61 -11.40 2.62 7.20
C ILE A 61 -11.58 3.81 8.15
N ARG A 62 -10.56 4.67 8.26
CA ARG A 62 -10.57 5.84 9.14
C ARG A 62 -10.89 7.14 8.41
N ASP A 63 -11.37 7.00 7.17
CA ASP A 63 -11.81 8.08 6.31
C ASP A 63 -10.86 9.29 6.26
N TYR A 64 -9.64 9.06 5.80
CA TYR A 64 -8.65 10.13 5.71
C TYR A 64 -9.12 11.20 4.72
N SER A 65 -9.09 12.46 5.14
CA SER A 65 -9.28 13.61 4.24
C SER A 65 -8.03 13.80 3.38
N LEU A 66 -8.03 13.15 2.21
CA LEU A 66 -6.94 13.21 1.26
C LEU A 66 -7.24 14.25 0.18
N ILE A 67 -6.22 15.02 -0.21
CA ILE A 67 -6.30 15.97 -1.31
C ILE A 67 -5.35 15.49 -2.41
N LYS A 68 -5.79 15.59 -3.66
CA LYS A 68 -4.92 15.32 -4.80
C LYS A 68 -3.95 16.47 -4.98
N VAL A 69 -2.70 16.24 -4.59
CA VAL A 69 -1.61 17.16 -4.88
C VAL A 69 -0.99 16.78 -6.23
N PRO A 70 -1.06 17.62 -7.26
CA PRO A 70 -0.40 17.33 -8.54
C PRO A 70 1.13 17.32 -8.37
N THR A 71 1.83 16.62 -9.27
CA THR A 71 3.29 16.72 -9.36
C THR A 71 3.66 18.08 -9.94
N ASN A 72 4.63 18.77 -9.34
CA ASN A 72 5.08 20.08 -9.82
C ASN A 72 6.47 19.93 -10.47
N ILE A 73 6.48 19.73 -11.79
CA ILE A 73 7.71 19.51 -12.57
C ILE A 73 8.66 20.68 -12.43
N SER A 74 8.17 21.91 -12.57
CA SER A 74 9.00 23.13 -12.47
C SER A 74 9.64 23.27 -11.08
N LEU A 75 8.91 22.93 -10.02
CA LEU A 75 9.47 22.90 -8.67
C LEU A 75 10.57 21.84 -8.55
N ARG A 76 10.34 20.61 -9.03
CA ARG A 76 11.36 19.55 -9.01
C ARG A 76 12.63 19.95 -9.77
N GLU A 77 12.48 20.59 -10.92
CA GLU A 77 13.60 21.14 -11.70
C GLU A 77 14.36 22.22 -10.91
N SER A 78 13.66 23.16 -10.29
CA SER A 78 14.27 24.22 -9.47
C SER A 78 15.04 23.67 -8.25
N LEU A 79 14.61 22.52 -7.73
CA LEU A 79 15.21 21.86 -6.57
C LEU A 79 16.28 20.83 -6.96
N ASN A 80 16.47 20.54 -8.24
CA ASN A 80 17.30 19.43 -8.70
C ASN A 80 18.78 19.57 -8.27
N GLY A 81 19.30 20.80 -8.21
CA GLY A 81 20.68 21.07 -7.78
C GLY A 81 20.93 21.02 -6.27
N LYS A 82 19.88 20.90 -5.44
CA LYS A 82 20.02 20.93 -3.98
C LYS A 82 20.44 19.59 -3.41
N THR A 83 21.28 19.60 -2.38
CA THR A 83 21.64 18.44 -1.57
C THR A 83 20.47 17.94 -0.72
N MET A 84 20.59 16.74 -0.13
CA MET A 84 19.57 16.23 0.79
C MET A 84 19.37 17.14 2.01
N ASP A 85 20.46 17.66 2.58
CA ASP A 85 20.42 18.53 3.76
C ASP A 85 19.72 19.87 3.46
N GLU A 86 19.97 20.45 2.29
CA GLU A 86 19.28 21.66 1.84
C GLU A 86 17.78 21.43 1.63
N LEU A 87 17.40 20.29 1.04
CA LEU A 87 15.99 19.93 0.88
C LEU A 87 15.33 19.66 2.25
N GLU A 88 16.04 19.04 3.18
CA GLU A 88 15.54 18.81 4.54
C GLU A 88 15.31 20.14 5.25
N ALA A 89 16.24 21.10 5.13
CA ALA A 89 16.07 22.44 5.68
C ALA A 89 14.81 23.13 5.11
N ILE A 90 14.59 23.05 3.80
CA ILE A 90 13.37 23.58 3.15
C ILE A 90 12.12 22.91 3.73
N LEU A 91 12.10 21.58 3.84
CA LEU A 91 10.93 20.88 4.38
C LEU A 91 10.67 21.26 5.85
N ARG A 92 11.72 21.42 6.67
CA ARG A 92 11.59 21.81 8.08
C ARG A 92 11.07 23.24 8.24
N GLU A 93 11.44 24.15 7.34
CA GLU A 93 10.90 25.51 7.33
C GLU A 93 9.41 25.51 6.97
N LEU A 94 9.02 24.72 5.96
CA LEU A 94 7.62 24.56 5.55
C LEU A 94 6.78 23.83 6.61
N LYS A 95 7.40 22.91 7.35
CA LYS A 95 6.74 22.04 8.32
C LYS A 95 7.55 21.91 9.62
N PRO A 96 7.47 22.90 10.52
CA PRO A 96 8.19 22.87 11.80
C PRO A 96 7.84 21.66 12.67
N GLY A 97 6.61 21.13 12.56
CA GLY A 97 6.13 19.94 13.28
C GLY A 97 6.49 18.58 12.65
N LEU A 98 7.55 18.49 11.83
CA LEU A 98 7.96 17.22 11.22
C LEU A 98 8.46 16.21 12.27
N HIS A 99 7.58 15.30 12.71
CA HIS A 99 7.89 14.27 13.69
C HIS A 99 8.43 12.96 13.08
N ASN A 100 8.14 12.70 11.79
CA ASN A 100 8.58 11.49 11.10
C ASN A 100 9.80 11.76 10.22
N LYS A 101 10.74 10.82 10.20
CA LYS A 101 11.94 10.87 9.36
C LYS A 101 11.80 10.12 8.03
N THR A 102 10.75 9.31 7.83
CA THR A 102 10.60 8.51 6.59
C THR A 102 10.65 9.36 5.31
N ASP A 103 10.10 10.58 5.36
CA ASP A 103 10.12 11.48 4.20
C ASP A 103 11.52 12.04 3.90
N LEU A 104 12.46 11.90 4.82
CA LEU A 104 13.86 12.36 4.70
C LEU A 104 14.80 11.26 4.16
N GLU A 105 14.35 10.00 4.11
CA GLU A 105 15.22 8.86 3.77
C GLU A 105 15.58 8.80 2.28
N GLU A 106 14.67 9.24 1.41
CA GLU A 106 14.84 9.15 -0.04
C GLU A 106 14.49 10.50 -0.68
N ARG A 107 15.37 11.00 -1.56
CA ARG A 107 15.22 12.31 -2.23
C ARG A 107 13.84 12.55 -2.83
N HIS A 108 13.27 11.54 -3.47
CA HIS A 108 11.95 11.67 -4.11
C HIS A 108 10.82 11.83 -3.08
N ARG A 109 10.91 11.18 -1.91
CA ARG A 109 9.96 11.38 -0.81
C ARG A 109 10.06 12.78 -0.25
N LEU A 110 11.29 13.28 -0.12
CA LEU A 110 11.57 14.62 0.38
C LEU A 110 11.04 15.69 -0.58
N LEU A 111 11.32 15.56 -1.87
CA LEU A 111 10.75 16.44 -2.91
C LEU A 111 9.22 16.39 -2.90
N ARG A 112 8.63 15.19 -2.79
CA ARG A 112 7.18 15.03 -2.72
C ARG A 112 6.59 15.67 -1.46
N ALA A 113 7.25 15.56 -0.32
CA ALA A 113 6.83 16.22 0.90
C ALA A 113 6.86 17.75 0.74
N ILE A 114 7.93 18.31 0.17
CA ILE A 114 8.03 19.75 -0.13
C ILE A 114 6.91 20.20 -1.07
N GLU A 115 6.64 19.44 -2.15
CA GLU A 115 5.53 19.69 -3.08
C GLU A 115 4.18 19.78 -2.35
N ILE A 116 3.91 18.82 -1.45
CA ILE A 116 2.65 18.76 -0.69
C ILE A 116 2.51 19.97 0.23
N GLU A 117 3.55 20.31 0.99
CA GLU A 117 3.48 21.41 1.96
C GLU A 117 3.37 22.77 1.25
N LEU A 118 4.06 22.96 0.11
CA LEU A 118 3.92 24.18 -0.71
C LEU A 118 2.52 24.28 -1.32
N TYR A 119 2.00 23.20 -1.90
CA TYR A 119 0.65 23.19 -2.46
C TYR A 119 -0.39 23.54 -1.40
N TYR A 120 -0.27 22.99 -0.19
CA TYR A 120 -1.17 23.35 0.91
C TYR A 120 -1.07 24.81 1.30
N LYS A 121 0.14 25.36 1.39
CA LYS A 121 0.34 26.79 1.65
C LYS A 121 -0.30 27.69 0.59
N GLU A 122 -0.14 27.34 -0.69
CA GLU A 122 -0.74 28.07 -1.82
C GLU A 122 -2.27 28.04 -1.80
N GLN A 123 -2.86 26.89 -1.42
CA GLN A 123 -4.31 26.73 -1.31
C GLN A 123 -4.88 27.26 0.03
N GLY A 124 -4.04 27.81 0.92
CA GLY A 124 -4.47 28.27 2.25
C GLY A 124 -4.93 27.14 3.17
N LEU A 125 -4.50 25.90 2.91
CA LEU A 125 -4.86 24.71 3.66
C LEU A 125 -3.87 24.52 4.81
N ASP A 126 -4.35 24.72 6.04
CA ASP A 126 -3.56 24.60 7.25
C ASP A 126 -3.28 23.11 7.58
N VAL A 127 -2.02 22.69 7.46
CA VAL A 127 -1.59 21.28 7.52
C VAL A 127 -1.71 20.70 8.94
N GLU A 128 -1.66 21.55 9.97
CA GLU A 128 -1.82 21.14 11.36
C GLU A 128 -3.28 20.88 11.74
N LYS A 129 -4.23 21.40 10.97
CA LYS A 129 -5.68 21.16 11.12
C LYS A 129 -6.19 19.99 10.28
N LYS A 130 -5.38 18.93 10.15
CA LYS A 130 -5.69 17.69 9.42
C LYS A 130 -6.88 16.86 9.97
N GLN A 131 -7.62 17.37 10.96
CA GLN A 131 -8.88 16.78 11.43
C GLN A 131 -10.09 17.71 11.23
N SER A 132 -9.91 18.90 10.67
CA SER A 132 -10.98 19.89 10.55
C SER A 132 -10.89 20.70 9.26
N ILE A 133 -10.62 20.05 8.13
CA ILE A 133 -11.15 20.59 6.87
C ILE A 133 -12.65 20.32 6.96
N LYS A 134 -13.39 21.35 7.35
CA LYS A 134 -14.85 21.33 7.32
C LYS A 134 -15.27 20.85 5.93
N ALA A 135 -16.21 19.92 5.94
CA ALA A 135 -16.77 19.21 4.81
C ALA A 135 -17.48 20.10 3.78
N ASP A 136 -17.19 21.40 3.69
CA ASP A 136 -17.99 22.35 2.91
C ASP A 136 -17.39 22.64 1.52
N ASP A 137 -16.07 22.60 1.33
CA ASP A 137 -15.45 22.82 0.01
C ASP A 137 -15.15 21.52 -0.76
N ALA A 138 -15.13 20.36 -0.07
CA ALA A 138 -15.06 19.04 -0.71
C ALA A 138 -16.44 18.49 -1.15
N LYS A 139 -17.53 19.24 -0.88
CA LYS A 139 -18.90 18.88 -1.29
C LYS A 139 -19.17 19.04 -2.78
N SER A 140 -18.31 19.71 -3.52
CA SER A 140 -18.51 19.90 -4.98
C SER A 140 -18.29 18.62 -5.80
N GLN A 141 -17.88 17.51 -5.18
CA GLN A 141 -17.87 16.17 -5.79
C GLN A 141 -18.45 15.07 -4.87
N SER A 142 -19.28 15.43 -3.89
CA SER A 142 -19.96 14.42 -3.06
C SER A 142 -21.07 13.75 -3.86
N ASN A 143 -20.69 12.80 -4.71
CA ASN A 143 -21.50 11.59 -4.87
C ASN A 143 -21.72 11.03 -3.46
N GLU A 144 -22.98 10.80 -3.11
CA GLU A 144 -23.46 10.16 -1.88
C GLU A 144 -22.50 9.07 -1.42
N LYS A 145 -21.61 9.40 -0.48
CA LYS A 145 -20.66 8.45 0.06
C LYS A 145 -21.42 7.59 1.05
N VAL A 146 -21.54 6.30 0.74
CA VAL A 146 -22.19 5.35 1.63
C VAL A 146 -21.30 5.15 2.85
N GLU A 147 -21.79 5.51 4.03
CA GLU A 147 -21.12 5.21 5.29
C GLU A 147 -21.08 3.68 5.49
N PHE A 148 -19.94 3.18 5.98
CA PHE A 148 -19.77 1.76 6.22
C PHE A 148 -18.97 1.51 7.49
N LYS A 149 -19.27 0.38 8.13
CA LYS A 149 -18.47 -0.14 9.24
C LYS A 149 -17.71 -1.37 8.77
N ALA A 150 -16.40 -1.21 8.60
CA ALA A 150 -15.53 -2.31 8.21
C ALA A 150 -15.46 -3.36 9.31
N PHE A 151 -15.63 -4.63 8.94
CA PHE A 151 -15.22 -5.76 9.76
C PHE A 151 -13.85 -6.23 9.30
N VAL A 152 -12.83 -6.05 10.15
CA VAL A 152 -11.45 -6.28 9.74
C VAL A 152 -10.98 -7.63 10.28
N LEU A 153 -10.74 -8.57 9.38
CA LEU A 153 -10.07 -9.84 9.68
C LEU A 153 -8.57 -9.71 9.43
N GLY A 154 -7.77 -10.01 10.45
CA GLY A 154 -6.32 -10.02 10.38
C GLY A 154 -5.80 -11.45 10.27
N THR A 155 -4.71 -11.66 9.53
CA THR A 155 -4.04 -12.96 9.48
C THR A 155 -2.61 -12.76 9.97
N SER A 156 -2.19 -13.61 10.92
CA SER A 156 -0.83 -13.59 11.47
C SER A 156 -0.24 -14.98 11.33
N PHE A 157 1.08 -15.10 11.35
CA PHE A 157 1.79 -16.37 11.32
C PHE A 157 2.92 -16.33 12.35
N PRO A 158 3.33 -17.47 12.93
CA PRO A 158 4.58 -17.56 13.67
C PRO A 158 5.74 -17.02 12.83
N ARG A 159 6.65 -16.30 13.49
CA ARG A 159 7.64 -15.44 12.81
C ARG A 159 8.62 -16.24 11.95
N ASP A 160 8.99 -17.41 12.41
CA ASP A 160 9.83 -18.40 11.73
C ASP A 160 9.12 -18.99 10.50
N VAL A 161 7.84 -19.38 10.65
CA VAL A 161 7.01 -19.88 9.54
C VAL A 161 6.84 -18.82 8.47
N LEU A 162 6.52 -17.58 8.84
CA LEU A 162 6.37 -16.47 7.90
C LEU A 162 7.67 -16.22 7.11
N ARG A 163 8.81 -16.20 7.79
CA ARG A 163 10.12 -16.00 7.14
C ARG A 163 10.44 -17.11 6.16
N LYS A 164 10.19 -18.37 6.55
CA LYS A 164 10.36 -19.54 5.69
C LYS A 164 9.49 -19.44 4.43
N ASN A 165 8.19 -19.17 4.60
CA ASN A 165 7.25 -19.03 3.50
C ASN A 165 7.64 -17.90 2.54
N ILE A 166 8.10 -16.75 3.06
CA ILE A 166 8.60 -15.64 2.24
C ILE A 166 9.81 -16.09 1.40
N THR A 167 10.77 -16.77 2.02
CA THR A 167 12.00 -17.22 1.34
C THR A 167 11.69 -18.26 0.28
N GLU A 168 10.84 -19.24 0.58
CA GLU A 168 10.41 -20.25 -0.40
C GLU A 168 9.64 -19.62 -1.57
N ARG A 169 8.75 -18.66 -1.28
CA ARG A 169 8.02 -17.92 -2.32
C ARG A 169 8.98 -17.17 -3.24
N LEU A 170 9.99 -16.49 -2.69
CA LEU A 170 10.97 -15.75 -3.48
C LEU A 170 11.78 -16.67 -4.40
N LYS A 171 12.25 -17.82 -3.88
CA LYS A 171 12.95 -18.82 -4.71
C LYS A 171 12.09 -19.26 -5.89
N LYS A 172 10.85 -19.66 -5.60
CA LYS A 172 9.90 -20.10 -6.64
C LYS A 172 9.65 -19.01 -7.69
N ARG A 173 9.51 -17.74 -7.27
CA ARG A 173 9.30 -16.64 -8.22
C ARG A 173 10.51 -16.38 -9.11
N LEU A 174 11.73 -16.45 -8.57
CA LEU A 174 12.95 -16.32 -9.36
C LEU A 174 13.11 -17.48 -10.35
N GLU A 175 12.70 -18.68 -9.98
CA GLU A 175 12.69 -19.86 -10.87
C GLU A 175 11.57 -19.80 -11.92
N SER A 176 10.51 -19.01 -11.69
CA SER A 176 9.32 -18.95 -12.54
C SER A 176 9.29 -17.76 -13.51
N GLY A 177 10.44 -17.20 -13.88
CA GLY A 177 10.50 -16.18 -14.92
C GLY A 177 10.44 -14.71 -14.45
N MET A 178 10.67 -14.44 -13.16
CA MET A 178 10.59 -13.07 -12.61
C MET A 178 11.66 -12.12 -13.19
N ILE A 179 12.83 -12.62 -13.58
CA ILE A 179 13.88 -11.77 -14.16
C ILE A 179 13.46 -11.36 -15.58
N GLU A 180 12.98 -12.34 -16.34
CA GLU A 180 12.50 -12.22 -17.71
C GLU A 180 11.30 -11.27 -17.79
N GLU A 181 10.40 -11.30 -16.80
CA GLU A 181 9.31 -10.32 -16.66
C GLU A 181 9.86 -8.88 -16.63
N VAL A 182 10.91 -8.61 -15.85
CA VAL A 182 11.49 -7.27 -15.73
C VAL A 182 12.29 -6.88 -16.98
N GLU A 183 13.01 -7.82 -17.60
CA GLU A 183 13.69 -7.59 -18.88
C GLU A 183 12.69 -7.18 -19.97
N ASN A 184 11.52 -7.83 -20.03
CA ASN A 184 10.47 -7.48 -20.97
C ASN A 184 9.92 -6.06 -20.75
N LEU A 185 9.77 -5.64 -19.48
CA LEU A 185 9.35 -4.26 -19.16
C LEU A 185 10.39 -3.22 -19.59
N LEU A 186 11.68 -3.52 -19.42
CA LEU A 186 12.77 -2.66 -19.90
C LEU A 186 12.75 -2.57 -21.43
N ASN A 187 12.58 -3.71 -22.11
CA ASN A 187 12.50 -3.78 -23.57
C ASN A 187 11.27 -3.05 -24.12
N SER A 188 10.18 -2.95 -23.34
CA SER A 188 9.00 -2.16 -23.70
C SER A 188 9.15 -0.66 -23.41
N GLY A 189 10.32 -0.20 -22.95
CA GLY A 189 10.64 1.22 -22.75
C GLY A 189 10.45 1.74 -21.33
N ILE A 190 10.17 0.88 -20.34
CA ILE A 190 10.12 1.31 -18.93
C ILE A 190 11.55 1.53 -18.43
N SER A 191 11.82 2.67 -17.81
CA SER A 191 13.17 2.98 -17.30
C SER A 191 13.50 2.22 -16.01
N HIS A 192 14.79 1.97 -15.79
CA HIS A 192 15.29 1.44 -14.52
C HIS A 192 14.87 2.29 -13.31
N GLU A 193 14.93 3.62 -13.46
CA GLU A 193 14.49 4.58 -12.44
C GLU A 193 13.03 4.38 -12.07
N ARG A 194 12.16 4.11 -13.06
CA ARG A 194 10.74 3.83 -12.82
C ARG A 194 10.56 2.51 -12.10
N LEU A 195 11.21 1.43 -12.55
CA LEU A 195 11.14 0.11 -11.90
C LEU A 195 11.55 0.17 -10.43
N GLN A 196 12.58 0.96 -10.10
CA GLN A 196 13.05 1.13 -8.72
C GLN A 196 12.02 1.79 -7.79
N ARG A 197 10.96 2.40 -8.33
CA ARG A 197 9.86 3.01 -7.56
C ARG A 197 8.62 2.13 -7.45
N LEU A 198 8.49 1.07 -8.25
CA LEU A 198 7.28 0.23 -8.29
C LEU A 198 7.18 -0.75 -7.12
N GLY A 199 8.30 -1.17 -6.54
CA GLY A 199 8.30 -2.10 -5.42
C GLY A 199 9.66 -2.76 -5.21
N LEU A 200 9.76 -3.57 -4.15
CA LEU A 200 11.01 -4.23 -3.77
C LEU A 200 11.55 -5.13 -4.88
N GLU A 201 10.72 -6.01 -5.42
CA GLU A 201 11.16 -6.99 -6.44
C GLU A 201 11.68 -6.26 -7.69
N TYR A 202 10.90 -5.35 -8.27
CA TYR A 202 11.32 -4.55 -9.42
C TYR A 202 12.57 -3.72 -9.15
N LYS A 203 12.71 -3.12 -7.96
CA LYS A 203 13.91 -2.36 -7.56
C LYS A 203 15.15 -3.24 -7.56
N PHE A 204 15.12 -4.37 -6.87
CA PHE A 204 16.29 -5.24 -6.77
C PHE A 204 16.64 -5.92 -8.08
N LEU A 205 15.64 -6.31 -8.89
CA LEU A 205 15.85 -6.87 -10.22
C LEU A 205 16.43 -5.84 -11.19
N SER A 206 15.95 -4.60 -11.15
CA SER A 206 16.50 -3.48 -11.92
C SER A 206 17.99 -3.27 -11.60
N LEU A 207 18.38 -3.30 -10.32
CA LEU A 207 19.79 -3.18 -9.90
C LEU A 207 20.65 -4.38 -10.34
N TYR A 208 20.09 -5.59 -10.33
CA TYR A 208 20.75 -6.78 -10.85
C TYR A 208 21.00 -6.67 -12.36
N LEU A 209 20.00 -6.24 -13.13
CA LEU A 209 20.10 -6.08 -14.59
C LEU A 209 21.05 -4.94 -15.00
N LEU A 210 21.27 -3.94 -14.13
CA LEU A 210 22.32 -2.93 -14.29
C LEU A 210 23.74 -3.45 -13.99
N GLY A 211 23.88 -4.67 -13.46
CA GLY A 211 25.16 -5.22 -13.02
C GLY A 211 25.64 -4.72 -11.66
N GLU A 212 24.81 -3.97 -10.92
CA GLU A 212 25.15 -3.45 -9.59
C GLU A 212 25.05 -4.51 -8.47
N LEU A 213 24.34 -5.62 -8.75
CA LEU A 213 24.19 -6.74 -7.84
C LEU A 213 24.55 -8.06 -8.54
N THR A 214 25.22 -8.95 -7.83
CA THR A 214 25.33 -10.36 -8.23
C THR A 214 24.01 -11.08 -7.99
N LYS A 215 23.82 -12.26 -8.59
CA LYS A 215 22.61 -13.09 -8.37
C LYS A 215 22.42 -13.48 -6.90
N ASP A 216 23.50 -13.79 -6.19
CA ASP A 216 23.46 -14.12 -4.76
C ASP A 216 23.14 -12.88 -3.90
N ALA A 217 23.68 -11.71 -4.28
CA ALA A 217 23.37 -10.45 -3.63
C ALA A 217 21.91 -10.03 -3.85
N LEU A 218 21.38 -10.23 -5.06
CA LEU A 218 19.96 -10.03 -5.39
C LEU A 218 19.08 -10.84 -4.44
N PHE A 219 19.29 -12.16 -4.37
CA PHE A 219 18.46 -13.03 -3.54
C PHE A 219 18.54 -12.63 -2.05
N SER A 220 19.75 -12.51 -1.50
CA SER A 220 19.94 -12.24 -0.07
C SER A 220 19.38 -10.88 0.35
N LYS A 221 19.62 -9.81 -0.42
CA LYS A 221 19.13 -8.46 -0.12
C LYS A 221 17.62 -8.36 -0.30
N LEU A 222 17.07 -8.89 -1.39
CA LEU A 222 15.63 -8.88 -1.64
C LEU A 222 14.87 -9.68 -0.58
N ASN A 223 15.36 -10.88 -0.23
CA ASN A 223 14.77 -11.70 0.83
C ASN A 223 14.70 -10.95 2.16
N THR A 224 15.82 -10.32 2.55
CA THR A 224 15.90 -9.50 3.76
C THR A 224 14.93 -8.33 3.71
N ALA A 225 14.86 -7.62 2.57
CA ALA A 225 13.95 -6.49 2.39
C ALA A 225 12.48 -6.91 2.49
N ILE A 226 12.09 -8.06 1.94
CA ILE A 226 10.72 -8.59 2.04
C ILE A 226 10.40 -8.99 3.49
N HIS A 227 11.33 -9.60 4.23
CA HIS A 227 11.14 -9.89 5.67
C HIS A 227 10.92 -8.61 6.48
N GLN A 228 11.71 -7.57 6.22
CA GLN A 228 11.54 -6.27 6.88
C GLN A 228 10.21 -5.63 6.50
N PHE A 229 9.80 -5.72 5.24
CA PHE A 229 8.51 -5.22 4.77
C PHE A 229 7.34 -5.93 5.46
N ALA A 230 7.37 -7.26 5.58
CA ALA A 230 6.36 -8.03 6.29
C ALA A 230 6.25 -7.59 7.77
N LYS A 231 7.38 -7.38 8.45
CA LYS A 231 7.40 -6.84 9.82
C LYS A 231 6.79 -5.43 9.89
N ARG A 232 7.08 -4.56 8.91
CA ARG A 232 6.48 -3.22 8.84
C ARG A 232 4.96 -3.28 8.63
N GLN A 233 4.46 -4.19 7.79
CA GLN A 233 3.01 -4.40 7.64
C GLN A 233 2.36 -4.80 8.97
N GLU A 234 2.93 -5.79 9.67
CA GLU A 234 2.43 -6.20 11.00
C GLU A 234 2.44 -5.02 11.99
N THR A 235 3.52 -4.22 11.99
CA THR A 235 3.65 -3.04 12.86
C THR A 235 2.58 -2.00 12.54
N TRP A 236 2.24 -1.82 11.26
CA TRP A 236 1.20 -0.92 10.81
C TRP A 236 -0.18 -1.37 11.31
N PHE A 237 -0.55 -2.64 11.10
CA PHE A 237 -1.83 -3.18 11.57
C PHE A 237 -1.98 -3.08 13.10
N ARG A 238 -0.92 -3.41 13.85
CA ARG A 238 -0.88 -3.20 15.31
C ARG A 238 -1.02 -1.72 15.69
N GLY A 239 -0.53 -0.82 14.83
CA GLY A 239 -0.72 0.62 14.96
C GLY A 239 -2.15 1.08 14.70
N MET A 240 -2.84 0.46 13.74
CA MET A 240 -4.26 0.68 13.48
C MET A 240 -5.13 0.28 14.68
N GLU A 241 -4.81 -0.86 15.33
CA GLU A 241 -5.49 -1.28 16.57
C GLU A 241 -5.36 -0.21 17.67
N ARG A 242 -4.15 0.31 17.89
CA ARG A 242 -3.90 1.41 18.83
C ARG A 242 -4.65 2.70 18.49
N LYS A 243 -5.05 2.87 17.23
CA LYS A 243 -5.82 4.02 16.72
C LYS A 243 -7.33 3.76 16.69
N GLY A 244 -7.79 2.64 17.26
CA GLY A 244 -9.22 2.31 17.42
C GLY A 244 -9.82 1.41 16.34
N VAL A 245 -9.01 0.87 15.42
CA VAL A 245 -9.51 -0.12 14.45
C VAL A 245 -9.56 -1.50 15.11
N ALA A 246 -10.75 -2.08 15.26
CA ALA A 246 -10.89 -3.45 15.74
C ALA A 246 -10.44 -4.44 14.66
N ILE A 247 -9.29 -5.11 14.89
CA ILE A 247 -8.79 -6.17 14.02
C ILE A 247 -9.01 -7.52 14.71
N HIS A 248 -9.81 -8.37 14.08
CA HIS A 248 -10.08 -9.72 14.57
C HIS A 248 -9.07 -10.68 13.94
N TRP A 249 -8.02 -11.01 14.70
CA TRP A 249 -6.97 -11.90 14.22
C TRP A 249 -7.44 -13.35 14.18
N ILE A 250 -7.40 -13.94 12.99
CA ILE A 250 -7.60 -15.37 12.79
C ILE A 250 -6.40 -16.08 13.45
N PRO A 251 -6.64 -16.99 14.42
CA PRO A 251 -5.57 -17.77 15.03
C PRO A 251 -4.77 -18.50 13.97
N CYS A 252 -3.44 -18.49 14.11
CA CYS A 252 -2.55 -19.28 13.28
C CYS A 252 -1.40 -19.83 14.14
N ASP A 253 -1.31 -21.15 14.25
CA ASP A 253 -0.25 -21.88 14.93
C ASP A 253 0.93 -22.23 14.00
N GLY A 254 0.80 -21.90 12.70
CA GLY A 254 1.83 -22.15 11.68
C GLY A 254 1.96 -23.60 11.24
N SER A 255 1.06 -24.49 11.70
CA SER A 255 0.96 -25.87 11.25
C SER A 255 0.41 -25.94 9.81
N LYS A 256 0.63 -27.08 9.14
CA LYS A 256 0.03 -27.33 7.81
C LYS A 256 -1.50 -27.42 7.87
N SER A 257 -2.07 -27.90 8.98
CA SER A 257 -3.51 -27.94 9.23
C SER A 257 -4.09 -26.53 9.29
N ASP A 258 -3.46 -25.63 10.06
CA ASP A 258 -3.90 -24.24 10.19
C ASP A 258 -3.63 -23.38 8.94
N ALA A 259 -2.86 -23.92 7.99
CA ALA A 259 -2.71 -23.34 6.66
C ALA A 259 -3.83 -23.75 5.68
N SER A 260 -4.70 -24.70 6.04
CA SER A 260 -5.81 -25.13 5.17
C SER A 260 -6.82 -23.99 4.99
N ILE A 261 -7.40 -23.90 3.79
CA ILE A 261 -8.38 -22.86 3.46
C ILE A 261 -9.64 -23.08 4.29
N GLU A 262 -10.04 -24.34 4.45
CA GLU A 262 -11.23 -24.76 5.17
C GLU A 262 -11.16 -24.36 6.64
N GLU A 263 -10.07 -24.68 7.34
CA GLU A 263 -9.94 -24.38 8.77
C GLU A 263 -9.90 -22.86 9.02
N ARG A 264 -9.18 -22.13 8.17
CA ARG A 264 -9.12 -20.65 8.27
C ARG A 264 -10.46 -20.00 7.96
N PHE A 265 -11.21 -20.55 7.00
CA PHE A 265 -12.56 -20.12 6.68
C PHE A 265 -13.49 -20.37 7.87
N THR A 266 -13.48 -21.57 8.46
CA THR A 266 -14.27 -21.89 9.66
C THR A 266 -13.94 -20.93 10.80
N LYS A 267 -12.66 -20.71 11.11
CA LYS A 267 -12.24 -19.74 12.14
C LYS A 267 -12.73 -18.32 11.85
N ALA A 268 -12.68 -17.88 10.59
CA ALA A 268 -13.19 -16.55 10.20
C ALA A 268 -14.70 -16.43 10.39
N ILE A 269 -15.45 -17.46 10.00
CA ILE A 269 -16.92 -17.52 10.16
C ILE A 269 -17.31 -17.54 11.64
N ASP A 270 -16.60 -18.31 12.48
CA ASP A 270 -16.84 -18.36 13.93
C ASP A 270 -16.65 -16.98 14.58
N ILE A 271 -15.62 -16.24 14.15
CA ILE A 271 -15.39 -14.86 14.59
C ILE A 271 -16.58 -13.98 14.15
N LEU A 272 -17.00 -14.07 12.88
CA LEU A 272 -18.11 -13.26 12.36
C LEU A 272 -19.43 -13.51 13.11
N TYR A 273 -19.74 -14.76 13.46
CA TYR A 273 -20.91 -15.10 14.27
C TYR A 273 -20.79 -14.60 15.71
N ARG A 274 -19.64 -14.80 16.36
CA ARG A 274 -19.40 -14.35 17.74
C ARG A 274 -19.57 -12.83 17.89
N GLU A 275 -19.08 -12.08 16.92
CA GLU A 275 -19.17 -10.61 16.90
C GLU A 275 -20.51 -10.09 16.35
N LYS A 276 -21.47 -10.99 16.05
CA LYS A 276 -22.82 -10.67 15.53
C LYS A 276 -22.79 -9.82 14.24
N TYR A 277 -21.81 -10.06 13.37
CA TYR A 277 -21.69 -9.31 12.10
C TYR A 277 -22.53 -9.91 10.96
N LEU A 278 -22.88 -11.20 11.04
CA LEU A 278 -23.68 -11.93 10.02
C LEU A 278 -25.15 -12.13 10.44
N ILE A 279 -25.74 -11.21 11.18
CA ILE A 279 -27.17 -11.23 11.56
C ILE A 279 -27.94 -10.18 10.76
#